data_AF-A0A0Q3V8E9-F1
#
_entry.id   AF-A0A0Q3V8E9-F1
#
_cell.length_a   1.000
_cell.length_b   1.000
_cell.length_c   1.000
_cell.angle_alpha   90.00
_cell.angle_beta   90.00
_cell.angle_gamma   90.00
#
_symmetry.space_group_name_H-M   'P 1'
#
loop_
_entity.id
_entity.type
_entity.pdbx_description
1 polymer ?
#
loop_
_entity_poly.entity_id
_entity_poly.type
_entity_poly.pdbx_seq_one_letter_code
_entity_poly.pdbx_strand_id
1 'polypeptide(L)'
;MQLAEAAQDEAAFSMRVLRHLSSRDGARANLDVSPLSLHAALALLAAGARGATLDEIADFLGPAGGSSHAALASYVAMRALADGGGEGGLSVGFANGVWVGGDL
;
A
#
# COMPACT_ATOMS: atom_id res chain seq x y z
N MET A 1 -16.03 5.60 -8.32
CA MET A 1 -15.11 6.71 -8.68
C MET A 1 -13.91 6.70 -7.76
N GLN A 2 -14.11 6.89 -6.46
CA GLN A 2 -13.07 6.89 -5.43
C GLN A 2 -12.06 5.72 -5.48
N LEU A 3 -12.52 4.47 -5.58
CA LEU A 3 -11.64 3.30 -5.66
C LEU A 3 -10.81 3.24 -6.95
N ALA A 4 -11.38 3.72 -8.06
CA ALA A 4 -10.69 3.70 -9.35
C ALA A 4 -9.56 4.73 -9.40
N GLU A 5 -9.80 5.91 -8.84
CA GLU A 5 -8.78 6.96 -8.69
C GLU A 5 -7.65 6.50 -7.77
N ALA A 6 -7.99 5.96 -6.60
CA ALA A 6 -6.97 5.42 -5.68
C ALA A 6 -6.18 4.25 -6.30
N ALA A 7 -6.81 3.42 -7.13
CA ALA A 7 -6.13 2.33 -7.84
C ALA A 7 -5.20 2.84 -8.97
N GLN A 8 -5.57 3.93 -9.65
CA GLN A 8 -4.68 4.60 -10.60
C GLN A 8 -3.47 5.22 -9.89
N ASP A 9 -3.70 5.86 -8.75
CA ASP A 9 -2.65 6.39 -7.90
C ASP A 9 -1.74 5.28 -7.37
N GLU A 10 -2.29 4.14 -6.98
CA GLU A 10 -1.53 2.96 -6.54
C GLU A 10 -0.61 2.44 -7.65
N ALA A 11 -1.07 2.41 -8.91
CA ALA A 11 -0.22 2.05 -10.04
C ALA A 11 0.90 3.08 -10.27
N ALA A 12 0.61 4.38 -10.13
CA ALA A 12 1.62 5.43 -10.23
C ALA A 12 2.65 5.34 -9.09
N PHE A 13 2.18 5.15 -7.86
CA PHE A 13 2.98 4.90 -6.65
C PHE A 13 3.89 3.69 -6.85
N SER A 14 3.35 2.57 -7.35
CA SER A 14 4.11 1.35 -7.67
C SER A 14 5.29 1.64 -8.59
N MET A 15 5.07 2.40 -9.66
CA MET A 15 6.13 2.77 -10.60
C MET A 15 7.18 3.70 -9.98
N ARG A 16 6.77 4.62 -9.09
CA ARG A 16 7.71 5.47 -8.34
C ARG A 16 8.59 4.63 -7.42
N VAL A 17 8.00 3.69 -6.68
CA VAL A 17 8.72 2.78 -5.78
C VAL A 17 9.70 1.90 -6.55
N LEU A 18 9.23 1.22 -7.61
CA LEU A 18 10.08 0.36 -8.42
C LEU A 18 11.26 1.12 -9.03
N ARG A 19 11.02 2.33 -9.57
CA ARG A 19 12.09 3.18 -10.10
C ARG A 19 13.11 3.52 -9.03
N HIS A 20 12.65 3.95 -7.85
CA HIS A 20 13.53 4.31 -6.73
C HIS A 20 14.34 3.12 -6.20
N LEU A 21 13.77 1.92 -6.19
CA LEU A 21 14.48 0.71 -5.79
C LEU A 21 15.47 0.25 -6.86
N SER A 22 15.11 0.36 -8.15
CA SER A 22 16.00 0.00 -9.27
C SER A 22 17.20 0.93 -9.45
N SER A 23 17.12 2.17 -8.96
CA SER A 23 18.20 3.16 -9.08
C SER A 23 19.23 3.08 -7.95
N ARG A 24 19.01 2.23 -6.93
CA ARG A 24 19.98 1.99 -5.86
C ARG A 24 21.10 1.07 -6.34
N ASP A 25 22.30 1.24 -5.77
CA ASP A 25 23.49 0.44 -6.08
C ASP A 25 23.20 -1.05 -5.84
N GLY A 26 22.93 -1.74 -6.95
CA GLY A 26 22.34 -3.07 -6.98
C GLY A 26 21.69 -3.42 -8.32
N ALA A 27 21.93 -2.61 -9.37
CA ALA A 27 21.29 -2.66 -10.70
C ALA A 27 21.42 -4.00 -11.49
N ARG A 28 21.96 -5.05 -10.87
CA ARG A 28 22.06 -6.41 -11.41
C ARG A 28 21.32 -7.47 -10.57
N ALA A 29 20.69 -7.08 -9.46
CA ALA A 29 19.92 -7.99 -8.62
C ALA A 29 18.45 -8.04 -9.11
N ASN A 30 17.83 -9.21 -8.95
CA ASN A 30 16.39 -9.35 -9.15
C ASN A 30 15.65 -8.51 -8.09
N LEU A 31 14.57 -7.85 -8.50
CA LEU A 31 13.72 -7.05 -7.63
C LEU A 31 12.33 -7.69 -7.58
N ASP A 32 11.88 -8.05 -6.38
CA ASP A 32 10.51 -8.48 -6.12
C ASP A 32 9.95 -7.64 -4.97
N VAL A 33 8.86 -6.93 -5.25
CA VAL A 33 8.24 -5.99 -4.31
C VAL A 33 6.73 -6.08 -4.48
N SER A 34 6.00 -5.93 -3.38
CA SER A 34 4.55 -5.76 -3.39
C SER A 34 4.22 -4.30 -3.06
N PRO A 35 3.97 -3.44 -4.06
CA PRO A 35 3.55 -2.06 -3.81
C PRO A 35 2.28 -2.00 -2.97
N LEU A 36 1.34 -2.91 -3.24
CA LEU A 36 0.10 -3.04 -2.49
C LEU A 36 0.33 -3.28 -0.99
N SER A 37 1.38 -4.04 -0.65
CA SER A 37 1.74 -4.26 0.75
C SER A 37 2.30 -3.00 1.42
N LEU A 38 3.09 -2.21 0.69
CA LEU A 38 3.60 -0.93 1.17
C LEU A 38 2.48 0.11 1.31
N HIS A 39 1.53 0.13 0.36
CA HIS A 39 0.34 0.96 0.41
C HIS A 39 -0.49 0.66 1.67
N ALA A 40 -0.76 -0.61 1.95
CA ALA A 40 -1.51 -1.01 3.13
C ALA A 40 -0.80 -0.63 4.45
N ALA A 41 0.54 -0.72 4.50
CA ALA A 41 1.32 -0.25 5.65
C ALA A 41 1.20 1.28 5.84
N LEU A 42 1.32 2.05 4.75
CA LEU A 42 1.16 3.51 4.78
C LEU A 42 -0.26 3.94 5.14
N ALA A 43 -1.29 3.25 4.63
CA ALA A 43 -2.67 3.50 5.01
C ALA A 43 -2.92 3.24 6.51
N LEU A 44 -2.29 2.21 7.08
CA LEU A 44 -2.35 1.94 8.51
C LEU A 44 -1.65 3.04 9.33
N LEU A 45 -0.47 3.50 8.88
CA LEU A 45 0.24 4.62 9.51
C LEU A 45 -0.57 5.92 9.44
N ALA A 46 -1.19 6.21 8.29
CA ALA A 46 -2.07 7.36 8.09
C ALA A 46 -3.24 7.35 9.07
N ALA A 47 -3.84 6.18 9.34
CA ALA A 47 -4.94 6.06 10.30
C ALA A 47 -4.55 6.45 11.73
N GLY A 48 -3.27 6.32 12.10
CA GLY A 48 -2.73 6.74 13.40
C GLY A 48 -2.09 8.14 13.41
N ALA A 49 -1.84 8.74 12.25
CA ALA A 49 -1.14 10.02 12.10
C ALA A 49 -2.09 11.23 12.19
N ARG A 50 -1.51 12.42 12.38
CA ARG A 50 -2.21 13.72 12.38
C ARG A 50 -1.31 14.80 11.79
N GLY A 51 -1.93 15.90 11.35
CA GLY A 51 -1.21 17.09 10.84
C GLY A 51 -0.28 16.75 9.68
N ALA A 52 0.89 17.39 9.66
CA ALA A 52 1.85 17.27 8.56
C ALA A 52 2.22 15.82 8.21
N THR A 53 2.35 14.92 9.19
CA THR A 53 2.67 13.50 8.92
C THR A 53 1.54 12.79 8.18
N LEU A 54 0.27 13.09 8.50
CA LEU A 54 -0.86 12.54 7.75
C LEU A 54 -0.87 13.08 6.32
N ASP A 55 -0.62 14.38 6.16
CA ASP A 55 -0.61 15.05 4.86
C ASP A 55 0.50 14.50 3.96
N GLU A 56 1.72 14.33 4.48
CA GLU A 56 2.85 13.73 3.74
C GLU A 56 2.54 12.31 3.26
N ILE A 57 1.90 11.49 4.11
CA ILE A 57 1.52 10.12 3.71
C ILE A 57 0.45 10.19 2.60
N ALA A 58 -0.57 11.02 2.76
CA ALA A 58 -1.64 11.15 1.77
C ALA A 58 -1.10 11.63 0.41
N ASP A 59 -0.27 12.68 0.41
CA ASP A 59 0.34 13.24 -0.79
C ASP A 59 1.27 12.23 -1.49
N PHE A 60 1.99 11.43 -0.71
CA PHE A 60 2.86 10.40 -1.25
C PHE A 60 2.10 9.26 -1.95
N LEU A 61 0.94 8.88 -1.41
CA LEU A 61 0.07 7.86 -1.99
C LEU A 61 -0.57 8.36 -3.29
N GLY A 62 -1.10 9.60 -3.31
CA GLY A 62 -1.57 10.21 -4.55
C GLY A 62 -2.71 11.22 -4.39
N PRO A 63 -3.06 11.91 -5.49
CA PRO A 63 -4.06 12.97 -5.51
C PRO A 63 -5.50 12.55 -5.18
N ALA A 64 -5.83 11.25 -5.22
CA ALA A 64 -7.14 10.74 -4.79
C ALA A 64 -7.38 11.01 -3.29
N GLY A 65 -6.32 11.23 -2.51
CA GLY A 65 -6.38 11.67 -1.12
C GLY A 65 -6.58 10.53 -0.12
N GLY A 66 -6.32 10.83 1.15
CA GLY A 66 -6.24 9.83 2.22
C GLY A 66 -7.51 8.99 2.40
N SER A 67 -8.70 9.58 2.27
CA SER A 67 -9.97 8.83 2.40
C SER A 67 -10.15 7.79 1.29
N SER A 68 -9.72 8.11 0.08
CA SER A 68 -9.78 7.22 -1.09
C SER A 68 -8.79 6.06 -0.96
N HIS A 69 -7.58 6.35 -0.49
CA HIS A 69 -6.58 5.32 -0.21
C HIS A 69 -6.97 4.43 0.97
N ALA A 70 -7.61 4.97 2.02
CA ALA A 70 -8.17 4.17 3.11
C ALA A 70 -9.30 3.25 2.61
N ALA A 71 -10.19 3.74 1.74
CA ALA A 71 -11.23 2.93 1.12
C ALA A 71 -10.64 1.81 0.25
N LEU A 72 -9.57 2.09 -0.51
CA LEU A 72 -8.87 1.09 -1.30
C LEU A 72 -8.23 0.01 -0.41
N ALA A 73 -7.52 0.40 0.65
CA ALA A 73 -6.90 -0.53 1.58
C ALA A 73 -7.93 -1.47 2.23
N SER A 74 -9.08 -0.90 2.63
CA SER A 74 -10.21 -1.67 3.16
C SER A 74 -10.81 -2.64 2.12
N TYR A 75 -11.01 -2.17 0.88
CA TYR A 75 -11.50 -3.01 -0.22
C TYR A 75 -10.57 -4.20 -0.49
N VAL A 76 -9.27 -3.95 -0.55
CA VAL A 76 -8.25 -4.98 -0.79
C VAL A 76 -8.24 -6.02 0.34
N ALA A 77 -8.23 -5.55 1.60
CA ALA A 77 -8.29 -6.42 2.77
C ALA A 77 -9.54 -7.33 2.77
N MET A 78 -10.71 -6.79 2.40
CA MET A 78 -11.97 -7.53 2.43
C MET A 78 -12.24 -8.40 1.21
N ARG A 79 -11.69 -8.07 0.02
CA ARG A 79 -12.08 -8.74 -1.23
C ARG A 79 -10.94 -9.37 -2.01
N ALA A 80 -9.76 -8.76 -2.01
CA ALA A 80 -8.61 -9.31 -2.73
C ALA A 80 -7.84 -10.34 -1.89
N LEU A 81 -7.93 -10.22 -0.56
CA LEU A 81 -7.25 -11.06 0.41
C LEU A 81 -8.18 -12.02 1.16
N ALA A 82 -9.49 -11.88 0.99
CA ALA A 82 -10.44 -12.88 1.46
C ALA A 82 -10.31 -14.15 0.61
N ASP A 83 -10.23 -15.31 1.28
CA ASP A 83 -9.95 -16.63 0.70
C ASP A 83 -10.53 -16.82 -0.71
N GLY A 84 -9.64 -16.87 -1.70
CA GLY A 84 -9.96 -17.13 -3.11
C GLY A 84 -10.16 -18.62 -3.41
N GLY A 85 -10.63 -19.40 -2.43
CA GLY A 85 -10.67 -20.88 -2.45
C GLY A 85 -11.68 -21.52 -3.41
N GLY A 86 -12.03 -20.86 -4.52
CA GLY A 86 -12.70 -21.51 -5.65
C GLY A 86 -11.68 -22.14 -6.60
N GLU A 87 -12.03 -23.23 -7.28
CA GLU A 87 -11.16 -23.88 -8.26
C GLU A 87 -10.68 -22.87 -9.33
N GLY A 88 -9.39 -22.53 -9.31
CA GLY A 88 -8.74 -21.63 -10.26
C GLY A 88 -8.46 -20.19 -9.78
N GLY A 89 -8.76 -19.84 -8.52
CA GLY A 89 -8.46 -18.53 -7.94
C GLY A 89 -6.99 -18.34 -7.55
N LEU A 90 -6.48 -17.10 -7.65
CA LEU A 90 -5.18 -16.72 -7.10
C LEU A 90 -5.28 -16.66 -5.56
N SER A 91 -4.45 -17.43 -4.87
CA SER A 91 -4.27 -17.29 -3.42
C SER A 91 -3.22 -16.23 -3.14
N VAL A 92 -3.61 -15.15 -2.47
CA VAL A 92 -2.71 -14.09 -2.01
C VAL A 92 -2.78 -14.00 -0.49
N GLY A 93 -1.69 -14.35 0.17
CA GLY A 93 -1.51 -14.12 1.60
C GLY A 93 -0.98 -12.71 1.86
N PHE A 94 -1.50 -12.06 2.88
CA PHE A 94 -1.04 -10.74 3.31
C PHE A 94 -0.93 -10.67 4.82
N ALA A 95 0.19 -10.17 5.32
CA ALA A 95 0.45 -9.98 6.74
C ALA A 95 0.99 -8.56 6.96
N ASN A 96 0.28 -7.78 7.78
CA ASN A 96 0.68 -6.43 8.17
C ASN A 96 0.51 -6.28 9.68
N GLY A 97 1.48 -5.66 10.34
CA GLY A 97 1.53 -5.54 11.79
C GLY A 97 2.43 -4.41 12.23
N VAL A 98 2.13 -3.84 13.39
CA VAL A 98 2.93 -2.79 14.04
C VAL A 98 3.37 -3.32 15.39
N TRP A 99 4.67 -3.23 15.65
CA TRP A 99 5.27 -3.53 16.95
C TRP A 99 5.76 -2.23 17.55
N VAL A 100 5.40 -2.00 18.81
CA VAL A 100 5.76 -0.81 19.58
C VAL A 100 6.68 -1.20 20.73
N GLY A 101 7.56 -0.28 21.14
CA GLY A 101 8.37 -0.45 22.34
C GLY A 101 7.49 -0.62 23.57
N GLY A 102 7.94 -1.42 24.55
CA GLY A 102 7.19 -1.68 25.78
C GLY A 102 7.16 -0.49 26.76
N ASP A 103 7.79 0.61 26.39
CA ASP A 103 7.89 1.87 27.12
C ASP A 103 6.87 2.93 26.67
N LEU A 104 5.98 2.59 25.72
CA LEU A 104 4.84 3.40 25.28
C LEU A 104 3.59 3.25 26.15
#